data_AF-A0A0F9PPG6-F1
#
_entry.id   AF-A0A0F9PPG6-F1
#
_cell.length_a   1.000
_cell.length_b   1.000
_cell.length_c   1.000
_cell.angle_alpha   90.00
_cell.angle_beta   90.00
_cell.angle_gamma   90.00
#
_symmetry.space_group_name_H-M   'P 1'
#
loop_
_entity.id
_entity.type
_entity.pdbx_description
1 polymer ?
#
loop_
_entity_poly.entity_id
_entity_poly.type
_entity_poly.pdbx_seq_one_letter_code
_entity_poly.pdbx_strand_id
1 'polypeptide(L)'
;MAGKKRKTYDDFELCKDLAKGELSKTRIADKYGLSEGMISQIVLGTSRPELMPMIEKLSKEYVNEARRACRGQVRGAINRLLEFAKRDDKLGLQAVIKLLEVSDLLTQEQQGSFAATRQQIQIILSDKPTSKTAPKNRFTGVVTEN
;
A
#
# COMPACT_ATOMS: atom_id res chain seq x y z
N MET A 1 3.30 51.71 -3.74
CA MET A 1 2.93 50.31 -3.41
C MET A 1 2.53 49.61 -4.70
N ALA A 2 3.38 48.70 -5.20
CA ALA A 2 3.13 48.01 -6.47
C ALA A 2 2.07 46.92 -6.27
N GLY A 3 0.88 47.10 -6.85
CA GLY A 3 -0.16 46.09 -6.88
C GLY A 3 0.35 44.86 -7.64
N LYS A 4 0.61 43.76 -6.93
CA LYS A 4 0.97 42.48 -7.55
C LYS A 4 -0.19 42.07 -8.47
N LYS A 5 0.06 42.04 -9.78
CA LYS A 5 -0.85 41.43 -10.77
C LYS A 5 -1.14 40.02 -10.28
N ARG A 6 -2.39 39.75 -9.87
CA ARG A 6 -2.82 38.40 -9.53
C ARG A 6 -2.60 37.55 -10.77
N LYS A 7 -1.70 36.57 -10.70
CA LYS A 7 -1.62 35.54 -11.74
C LYS A 7 -2.95 34.80 -11.70
N THR A 8 -3.73 34.94 -12.76
CA THR A 8 -4.85 34.05 -13.04
C THR A 8 -4.24 32.67 -13.31
N TYR A 9 -4.45 31.76 -12.37
CA TYR A 9 -4.14 30.34 -12.56
C TYR A 9 -5.39 29.61 -13.02
N ASP A 10 -5.19 28.49 -13.71
CA ASP A 10 -6.26 27.60 -14.12
C ASP A 10 -6.67 26.69 -12.94
N ASP A 11 -7.90 26.84 -12.48
CA ASP A 11 -8.48 26.05 -11.39
C ASP A 11 -8.52 24.55 -11.74
N PHE A 12 -8.71 24.19 -13.01
CA PHE A 12 -8.72 22.79 -13.45
C PHE A 12 -7.35 22.14 -13.25
N GLU A 13 -6.30 22.80 -13.74
CA GLU A 13 -4.92 22.32 -13.60
C GLU A 13 -4.49 22.29 -12.12
N LEU A 14 -4.90 23.28 -11.31
CA LEU A 14 -4.65 23.26 -9.87
C LEU A 14 -5.31 22.04 -9.20
N CYS A 15 -6.59 21.77 -9.50
CA CYS A 15 -7.28 20.61 -8.95
C CYS A 15 -6.62 19.30 -9.35
N LYS A 16 -6.11 19.21 -10.59
CA LYS A 16 -5.40 18.06 -11.12
C LYS A 16 -4.10 17.78 -10.35
N ASP A 17 -3.29 18.80 -10.12
CA ASP A 17 -2.04 18.68 -9.35
C ASP A 17 -2.30 18.32 -7.88
N LEU A 18 -3.31 18.94 -7.27
CA LEU A 18 -3.72 18.63 -5.90
C LEU A 18 -4.23 17.19 -5.76
N ALA A 19 -5.01 16.71 -6.74
CA ALA A 19 -5.57 15.36 -6.73
C ALA A 19 -4.51 14.27 -6.94
N LYS A 20 -3.45 14.54 -7.71
CA LYS A 20 -2.35 13.60 -7.92
C LYS A 20 -1.48 13.40 -6.68
N GLY A 21 -1.23 14.47 -5.92
CA GLY A 21 -0.35 14.42 -4.74
C GLY A 21 1.14 14.19 -5.04
N GLU A 22 1.57 14.32 -6.30
CA GLU A 22 2.98 14.14 -6.71
C GLU A 22 3.88 15.33 -6.33
N LEU A 23 3.29 16.53 -6.24
CA LEU A 23 3.99 17.77 -5.93
C LEU A 23 3.76 18.17 -4.46
N SER A 24 4.80 18.68 -3.82
CA SER A 24 4.65 19.29 -2.49
C SER A 24 3.80 20.57 -2.58
N LYS A 25 3.12 20.92 -1.49
CA LYS A 25 2.31 22.15 -1.42
C LYS A 25 3.10 23.40 -1.81
N THR A 26 4.37 23.49 -1.40
CA THR A 26 5.28 24.57 -1.76
C THR A 26 5.50 24.64 -3.28
N ARG A 27 5.74 23.51 -3.95
CA ARG A 27 5.92 23.47 -5.41
C ARG A 27 4.64 23.83 -6.17
N ILE A 28 3.48 23.39 -5.67
CA ILE A 28 2.18 23.76 -6.24
C ILE A 28 1.97 25.28 -6.07
N ALA A 29 2.26 25.82 -4.89
CA ALA A 29 2.18 27.26 -4.61
C ALA A 29 3.04 28.07 -5.60
N ASP A 30 4.29 27.66 -5.82
CA ASP A 30 5.20 28.30 -6.77
C ASP A 30 4.67 28.24 -8.22
N LYS A 31 4.17 27.07 -8.65
CA LYS A 31 3.63 26.86 -10.00
C LYS A 31 2.46 27.80 -10.31
N TYR A 32 1.55 27.99 -9.35
CA TYR A 32 0.33 28.79 -9.54
C TYR A 32 0.45 30.22 -9.03
N GLY A 33 1.60 30.61 -8.48
CA GLY A 33 1.82 31.95 -7.91
C GLY A 33 0.95 32.21 -6.67
N LEU A 34 0.66 31.15 -5.91
CA LEU A 34 -0.10 31.17 -4.66
C LEU A 34 0.83 31.09 -3.46
N SER A 35 0.31 31.34 -2.26
CA SER A 35 1.04 31.03 -1.03
C SER A 35 0.76 29.58 -0.60
N GLU A 36 1.71 28.95 0.07
CA GLU A 36 1.52 27.60 0.62
C GLU A 36 0.35 27.53 1.61
N GLY A 37 0.13 28.60 2.39
CA GLY A 37 -1.02 28.73 3.28
C GLY A 37 -2.34 28.71 2.50
N MET A 38 -2.41 29.41 1.36
CA MET A 38 -3.60 29.40 0.51
C MET A 38 -3.84 28.01 -0.10
N ILE A 39 -2.78 27.33 -0.55
CA ILE A 39 -2.89 25.92 -1.01
C ILE A 39 -3.44 25.03 0.11
N SER A 40 -2.96 25.18 1.34
CA SER A 40 -3.47 24.42 2.48
C SER A 40 -4.94 24.71 2.76
N GLN A 41 -5.37 25.98 2.68
CA GLN A 41 -6.77 26.36 2.83
C GLN A 41 -7.67 25.84 1.70
N ILE A 42 -7.15 25.71 0.48
CA ILE A 42 -7.87 25.09 -0.64
C ILE A 42 -8.04 23.59 -0.39
N VAL A 43 -6.97 22.88 0.00
CA VAL A 43 -7.02 21.45 0.31
C VAL A 43 -7.96 21.13 1.48
N LEU A 44 -8.03 22.03 2.46
CA LEU A 44 -8.97 21.92 3.59
C LEU A 44 -10.40 22.35 3.23
N GLY A 45 -10.64 22.85 2.01
CA GLY A 45 -11.95 23.33 1.57
C GLY A 45 -12.40 24.65 2.20
N THR A 46 -11.52 25.37 2.92
CA THR A 46 -11.90 26.59 3.66
C THR A 46 -11.91 27.86 2.80
N SER A 47 -11.06 27.94 1.76
CA SER A 47 -10.96 29.14 0.92
C SER A 47 -11.70 29.03 -0.42
N ARG A 48 -11.80 27.82 -0.99
CA ARG A 48 -12.38 27.56 -2.32
C ARG A 48 -13.19 26.24 -2.27
N PRO A 49 -14.26 26.17 -1.46
CA PRO A 49 -15.01 24.93 -1.25
C PRO A 49 -15.60 24.34 -2.54
N GLU A 50 -15.86 25.17 -3.56
CA GLU A 50 -16.38 24.75 -4.86
C GLU A 50 -15.42 23.88 -5.66
N LEU A 51 -14.12 23.90 -5.34
CA LEU A 51 -13.10 23.06 -5.98
C LEU A 51 -13.06 21.64 -5.39
N MET A 52 -13.57 21.44 -4.18
CA MET A 52 -13.49 20.15 -3.46
C MET A 52 -14.13 18.99 -4.22
N PRO A 53 -15.34 19.11 -4.80
CA PRO A 53 -15.95 18.02 -5.56
C PRO A 53 -15.09 17.59 -6.77
N MET A 54 -14.39 18.54 -7.39
CA MET A 54 -13.50 18.27 -8.51
C MET A 54 -12.22 17.56 -8.06
N ILE A 55 -11.59 18.05 -6.99
CA ILE A 55 -10.40 17.42 -6.40
C ILE A 55 -10.70 15.99 -5.97
N GLU A 56 -11.84 15.74 -5.32
CA GLU A 56 -12.26 14.40 -4.90
C GLU A 56 -12.51 13.47 -6.08
N LYS A 57 -13.19 13.96 -7.12
CA LYS A 57 -13.46 13.18 -8.34
C LYS A 57 -12.15 12.77 -8.99
N LEU A 58 -11.25 13.71 -9.24
CA LEU A 58 -9.94 13.45 -9.85
C LEU A 58 -9.09 12.53 -8.98
N SER A 59 -9.11 12.69 -7.65
CA SER A 59 -8.36 11.83 -6.73
C SER A 59 -8.84 10.37 -6.83
N LYS A 60 -10.16 10.15 -6.91
CA LYS A 60 -10.73 8.81 -7.11
C LYS A 60 -10.31 8.22 -8.45
N GLU A 61 -10.30 9.01 -9.51
CA GLU A 61 -9.85 8.58 -10.85
C GLU A 61 -8.38 8.16 -10.82
N TYR A 62 -7.48 8.97 -10.25
CA TYR A 62 -6.06 8.63 -10.12
C TYR A 62 -5.82 7.38 -9.29
N VAL A 63 -6.51 7.24 -8.15
CA VAL A 63 -6.41 6.03 -7.32
C VAL A 63 -6.91 4.81 -8.10
N ASN A 64 -7.99 4.93 -8.87
CA ASN A 64 -8.51 3.83 -9.68
C ASN A 64 -7.58 3.46 -10.85
N GLU A 65 -6.96 4.45 -11.49
CA GLU A 65 -5.94 4.24 -12.54
C GLU A 65 -4.70 3.56 -11.97
N ALA A 66 -4.16 4.06 -10.85
CA ALA A 66 -3.05 3.43 -10.15
C ALA A 66 -3.40 1.99 -9.73
N ARG A 67 -4.62 1.75 -9.23
CA ARG A 67 -5.12 0.40 -8.93
C ARG A 67 -5.17 -0.48 -10.18
N ARG A 68 -5.66 0.02 -11.31
CA ARG A 68 -5.71 -0.73 -12.58
C ARG A 68 -4.31 -1.10 -13.06
N ALA A 69 -3.37 -0.16 -13.01
CA ALA A 69 -1.98 -0.39 -13.38
C ALA A 69 -1.31 -1.45 -12.47
N CYS A 70 -1.55 -1.38 -11.15
CA CYS A 70 -0.97 -2.31 -10.19
C CYS A 70 -1.63 -3.69 -10.17
N ARG A 71 -2.89 -3.85 -10.59
CA ARG A 71 -3.60 -5.15 -10.58
C ARG A 71 -2.83 -6.26 -11.30
N GLY A 72 -2.22 -5.98 -12.44
CA GLY A 72 -1.41 -6.95 -13.18
C GLY A 72 -0.09 -7.29 -12.48
N GLN A 73 0.55 -6.28 -11.89
CA GLN A 73 1.86 -6.42 -11.24
C GLN A 73 1.76 -7.14 -9.89
N VAL A 74 0.75 -6.81 -9.09
CA VAL A 74 0.49 -7.42 -7.78
C VAL A 74 0.17 -8.91 -7.94
N ARG A 75 -0.65 -9.29 -8.92
CA ARG A 75 -0.94 -10.71 -9.20
C ARG A 75 0.32 -11.49 -9.58
N GLY A 76 1.19 -10.89 -10.41
CA GLY A 76 2.48 -11.48 -10.76
C GLY A 76 3.45 -11.58 -9.58
N ALA A 77 3.42 -10.64 -8.64
CA ALA A 77 4.21 -10.70 -7.41
C ALA A 77 3.67 -11.77 -6.44
N ILE A 78 2.35 -11.85 -6.25
CA ILE A 78 1.69 -12.88 -5.44
C ILE A 78 2.00 -14.27 -5.99
N ASN A 79 1.88 -14.50 -7.31
CA ASN A 79 2.19 -15.80 -7.91
C ASN A 79 3.66 -16.19 -7.70
N ARG A 80 4.59 -15.24 -7.86
CA ARG A 80 6.02 -15.49 -7.59
C ARG A 80 6.26 -15.85 -6.13
N LEU A 81 5.63 -15.14 -5.20
CA LEU A 81 5.75 -15.43 -3.77
C LEU A 81 5.05 -16.73 -3.36
N LEU A 82 3.96 -17.12 -4.03
CA LEU A 82 3.34 -18.43 -3.86
C LEU A 82 4.27 -19.55 -4.34
N GLU A 83 4.98 -19.37 -5.45
CA GLU A 83 6.01 -20.32 -5.90
C GLU A 83 7.19 -20.41 -4.90
N PHE A 84 7.58 -19.30 -4.26
CA PHE A 84 8.57 -19.33 -3.18
C PHE A 84 8.03 -20.00 -1.91
N ALA A 85 6.77 -19.76 -1.55
CA ALA A 85 6.12 -20.34 -0.38
C ALA A 85 5.96 -21.87 -0.48
N LYS A 86 5.81 -22.42 -1.70
CA LYS A 86 5.84 -23.88 -1.95
C LYS A 86 7.16 -24.54 -1.56
N ARG A 87 8.24 -23.77 -1.36
CA ARG A 87 9.56 -24.25 -0.87
C ARG A 87 9.67 -24.27 0.66
N ASP A 88 8.53 -24.20 1.37
CA ASP A 88 8.40 -24.37 2.82
C ASP A 88 9.03 -23.26 3.70
N ASP A 89 9.26 -22.07 3.13
CA ASP A 89 9.77 -20.94 3.89
C ASP A 89 8.61 -20.16 4.55
N LYS A 90 8.52 -20.25 5.88
CA LYS A 90 7.50 -19.60 6.72
C LYS A 90 7.46 -18.08 6.52
N LEU A 91 8.59 -17.47 6.16
CA LEU A 91 8.70 -16.04 5.83
C LEU A 91 7.97 -15.71 4.51
N GLY A 92 8.02 -16.61 3.51
CA GLY A 92 7.31 -16.45 2.25
C GLY A 92 5.80 -16.42 2.43
N LEU A 93 5.26 -17.31 3.27
CA LEU A 93 3.83 -17.35 3.61
C LEU A 93 3.38 -16.08 4.34
N GLN A 94 4.17 -15.55 5.29
CA GLN A 94 3.85 -14.28 5.95
C GLN A 94 3.88 -13.08 5.00
N ALA A 95 4.81 -13.06 4.04
CA ALA A 95 4.88 -12.01 3.03
C ALA A 95 3.66 -12.05 2.09
N VAL A 96 3.20 -13.24 1.70
CA VAL A 96 1.99 -13.44 0.89
C VAL A 96 0.74 -12.94 1.64
N ILE A 97 0.60 -13.24 2.94
CA ILE A 97 -0.54 -12.78 3.74
C ILE A 97 -0.58 -11.24 3.81
N LYS A 98 0.56 -10.58 4.10
CA LYS A 98 0.61 -9.11 4.16
C LYS A 98 0.27 -8.47 2.81
N LEU A 99 0.71 -9.06 1.70
CA LEU A 99 0.38 -8.58 0.36
C LEU A 99 -1.09 -8.77 -0.01
N LEU A 100 -1.70 -9.87 0.43
CA LEU A 100 -3.14 -10.11 0.28
C LEU A 100 -3.96 -9.12 1.12
N GLU A 101 -3.56 -8.83 2.36
CA GLU A 101 -4.23 -7.83 3.21
C GLU A 101 -4.18 -6.41 2.61
N VAL A 102 -3.05 -6.04 2.01
CA VAL A 102 -2.92 -4.77 1.28
C VAL A 102 -3.77 -4.78 0.00
N SER A 103 -3.94 -5.94 -0.64
CA SER A 103 -4.78 -6.09 -1.85
C SER A 103 -6.28 -6.05 -1.54
N ASP A 104 -6.71 -6.60 -0.40
CA ASP A 104 -8.10 -6.55 0.07
C ASP A 104 -8.54 -5.12 0.43
N LEU A 105 -7.63 -4.30 0.96
CA LEU A 105 -7.84 -2.85 1.17
C LEU A 105 -7.99 -2.06 -0.15
N LEU A 106 -7.51 -2.61 -1.27
CA LEU A 106 -7.62 -2.01 -2.60
C LEU A 106 -8.85 -2.47 -3.39
N THR A 107 -9.59 -3.48 -2.90
CA THR A 107 -10.63 -4.16 -3.69
C THR A 107 -11.88 -4.46 -2.86
N GLN A 108 -12.77 -3.47 -2.73
CA GLN A 108 -14.10 -3.70 -2.14
C GLN A 108 -14.98 -4.66 -2.97
N GLU A 109 -14.68 -4.87 -4.25
CA GLU A 109 -15.52 -5.68 -5.17
C GLU A 109 -15.14 -7.17 -5.27
N GLN A 110 -14.07 -7.65 -4.63
CA GLN A 110 -13.59 -9.04 -4.81
C GLN A 110 -13.27 -9.78 -3.50
N GLN A 111 -13.95 -9.40 -2.40
CA GLN A 111 -13.77 -10.05 -1.09
C GLN A 111 -14.02 -11.58 -1.12
N GLY A 112 -14.81 -12.09 -2.07
CA GLY A 112 -15.08 -13.52 -2.20
C GLY A 112 -13.90 -14.37 -2.71
N SER A 113 -13.09 -13.85 -3.64
CA SER A 113 -12.04 -14.65 -4.30
C SER A 113 -10.79 -14.82 -3.45
N PHE A 114 -10.47 -13.85 -2.60
CA PHE A 114 -9.26 -13.88 -1.75
C PHE A 114 -9.50 -14.51 -0.38
N ALA A 115 -10.74 -14.51 0.11
CA ALA A 115 -11.12 -15.19 1.35
C ALA A 115 -10.84 -16.71 1.29
N ALA A 116 -11.13 -17.36 0.16
CA ALA A 116 -10.85 -18.78 -0.03
C ALA A 116 -9.34 -19.10 0.02
N THR A 117 -8.52 -18.30 -0.66
CA THR A 117 -7.05 -18.45 -0.63
C THR A 117 -6.48 -18.18 0.78
N ARG A 118 -7.04 -17.19 1.49
CA ARG A 118 -6.65 -16.87 2.88
C ARG A 118 -6.94 -18.04 3.82
N GLN A 119 -8.14 -18.62 3.75
CA GLN A 119 -8.51 -19.79 4.55
C GLN A 119 -7.60 -20.99 4.25
N GLN A 120 -7.30 -21.24 2.97
CA GLN A 120 -6.44 -22.36 2.58
C GLN A 120 -5.00 -22.20 3.12
N ILE A 121 -4.45 -20.99 3.11
CA ILE A 121 -3.13 -20.69 3.71
C ILE A 121 -3.17 -20.86 5.24
N GLN A 122 -4.26 -20.44 5.89
CA GLN A 122 -4.42 -20.57 7.34
C GLN A 122 -4.47 -22.03 7.79
N ILE A 123 -5.13 -22.89 7.02
CA ILE A 123 -5.16 -24.34 7.24
C ILE A 123 -3.74 -24.91 7.14
N ILE A 124 -2.99 -24.59 6.07
CA ILE A 124 -1.60 -25.06 5.88
C ILE A 124 -0.68 -24.63 7.04
N LEU A 125 -0.87 -23.42 7.58
CA LEU A 125 -0.10 -22.93 8.73
C LEU A 125 -0.52 -23.58 10.06
N SER A 126 -1.76 -24.07 10.16
CA SER A 126 -2.32 -24.70 11.37
C SER A 126 -2.07 -26.21 11.43
N ASP A 127 -1.92 -26.87 10.27
CA ASP A 127 -1.73 -28.31 10.14
C ASP A 127 -0.26 -28.78 10.21
N LYS A 128 0.72 -27.90 10.47
CA LYS A 128 2.09 -28.38 10.72
C LYS A 128 2.14 -29.10 12.08
N PRO A 129 2.35 -30.43 12.13
CA PRO A 129 2.58 -31.10 13.40
C PRO A 129 3.86 -30.53 13.99
N THR A 130 3.78 -30.04 15.22
CA THR A 130 4.95 -29.72 16.03
C THR A 130 5.67 -31.05 16.33
N SER A 131 6.51 -31.49 15.40
CA SER A 131 7.49 -32.56 15.62
C SER A 131 8.43 -32.11 16.75
N LYS A 132 8.03 -32.41 17.99
CA LYS A 132 8.91 -32.42 19.15
C LYS A 132 9.91 -33.56 18.99
N THR A 133 10.94 -33.35 18.20
CA THR A 133 12.14 -34.18 18.27
C THR A 133 13.04 -33.58 19.34
N ALA A 134 12.86 -34.02 20.58
CA ALA A 134 13.78 -33.70 21.66
C ALA A 134 15.14 -34.38 21.37
N PRO A 135 16.27 -33.66 21.34
CA PRO A 135 17.58 -34.31 21.32
C PRO A 135 17.85 -34.92 22.69
N LYS A 136 17.85 -36.26 22.79
CA LYS A 136 18.39 -36.96 23.95
C LYS A 136 19.91 -36.86 23.92
N ASN A 137 20.44 -35.78 24.49
CA ASN A 137 21.82 -35.74 24.96
C ASN A 137 21.96 -36.73 26.12
N ARG A 138 22.53 -37.91 25.87
CA ARG A 138 23.15 -38.73 26.91
C ARG A 138 24.66 -38.59 26.78
N PHE A 139 25.15 -37.54 27.42
CA PHE A 139 26.53 -37.40 27.82
C PHE A 139 26.67 -38.16 29.15
N THR A 140 27.34 -39.30 29.14
CA THR A 140 27.99 -39.86 30.34
C THR A 140 29.29 -40.49 29.87
N GLY A 141 30.38 -39.72 29.94
CA GLY A 141 31.71 -40.29 29.98
C GLY A 141 31.96 -40.87 31.36
N VAL A 142 32.63 -42.02 31.43
CA VAL A 142 33.58 -42.33 32.50
C VAL A 142 34.76 -43.05 31.85
N VAL A 143 35.89 -42.36 31.92
CA VAL A 143 37.26 -42.83 31.73
C VAL A 143 37.62 -43.71 32.92
N THR A 144 38.27 -44.86 32.67
CA THR A 144 39.53 -45.23 33.34
C THR A 144 40.16 -46.45 32.67
N GLU A 145 41.40 -46.24 32.25
CA GLU A 145 42.40 -47.21 31.84
C GLU A 145 42.88 -48.03 33.05
N ASN A 146 43.01 -49.35 32.87
CA ASN A 146 44.19 -50.18 33.17
C ASN A 146 43.83 -51.68 33.09
#